data_AF-A0A9X2CC74-F1
#
_entry.id   AF-A0A9X2CC74-F1
#
_cell.length_a   1.000
_cell.length_b   1.000
_cell.length_c   1.000
_cell.angle_alpha   90.00
_cell.angle_beta   90.00
_cell.angle_gamma   90.00
#
_symmetry.space_group_name_H-M   'P 1'
#
loop_
_entity.id
_entity.type
_entity.pdbx_description
1 polymer ?
#
loop_
_entity_poly.entity_id
_entity_poly.type
_entity_poly.pdbx_seq_one_letter_code
_entity_poly.pdbx_strand_id
1 'polypeptide(L)'
;MSDDEVEELAKKLEQDLLKMYRSPVLKGPELQKALGYSSIYALRQAVVRKTLPIKTFTVANRRGTHALVKDIARWLAEKAREED
;
A
#
# COMPACT_ATOMS: atom_id res chain seq x y z
N MET A 1 -5.06 6.51 18.93
CA MET A 1 -5.46 7.53 17.93
C MET A 1 -6.97 7.54 17.73
N SER A 2 -7.59 8.71 17.56
CA SER A 2 -8.99 8.86 17.13
C SER A 2 -9.13 8.59 15.63
N ASP A 3 -10.37 8.43 15.14
CA ASP A 3 -10.63 8.19 13.71
C ASP A 3 -10.19 9.39 12.84
N ASP A 4 -10.33 10.62 13.35
CA ASP A 4 -9.89 11.83 12.67
C ASP A 4 -8.36 11.90 12.55
N GLU A 5 -7.63 11.47 13.58
CA GLU A 5 -6.16 11.41 13.58
C GLU A 5 -5.64 10.38 12.56
N VAL A 6 -6.34 9.24 12.42
CA VAL A 6 -5.99 8.22 11.41
C VAL A 6 -6.20 8.75 10.00
N GLU A 7 -7.31 9.44 9.74
CA GLU A 7 -7.60 10.00 8.41
C GLU A 7 -6.61 11.12 8.04
N GLU A 8 -6.20 11.96 9.00
CA GLU A 8 -5.19 12.98 8.76
C GLU A 8 -3.80 12.36 8.50
N LEU A 9 -3.42 11.34 9.28
CA LEU A 9 -2.20 10.58 9.04
C LEU A 9 -2.22 9.89 7.66
N ALA A 10 -3.35 9.27 7.29
CA ALA A 10 -3.53 8.63 5.99
C ALA A 10 -3.35 9.64 4.85
N LYS A 11 -3.95 10.84 4.94
CA LYS A 11 -3.76 11.90 3.93
C LYS A 11 -2.31 12.34 3.82
N LYS A 12 -1.61 12.49 4.95
CA LYS A 12 -0.20 12.88 4.96
C LYS A 12 0.67 11.81 4.30
N LEU A 13 0.47 10.54 4.67
CA LEU A 13 1.16 9.41 4.06
C LEU A 13 0.85 9.29 2.56
N GLU A 14 -0.39 9.52 2.16
CA GLU A 14 -0.79 9.53 0.75
C GLU A 14 -0.01 10.59 -0.03
N GLN A 15 0.05 11.83 0.48
CA GLN A 15 0.81 12.91 -0.15
C GLN A 15 2.31 12.58 -0.27
N ASP A 16 2.90 12.00 0.77
CA ASP A 16 4.32 11.65 0.78
C ASP A 16 4.63 10.50 -0.19
N LEU A 17 3.80 9.47 -0.24
CA LEU A 17 3.90 8.38 -1.20
C LEU A 17 3.71 8.88 -2.64
N LEU A 18 2.74 9.77 -2.89
CA LEU A 18 2.52 10.39 -4.20
C LEU A 18 3.74 11.21 -4.63
N LYS A 19 4.36 11.98 -3.74
CA LYS A 19 5.60 12.74 -4.03
C LYS A 19 6.77 11.81 -4.33
N MET A 20 6.90 10.71 -3.57
CA MET A 20 8.00 9.76 -3.70
C MET A 20 7.93 8.96 -5.00
N TYR A 21 6.75 8.41 -5.32
CA TYR A 21 6.57 7.50 -6.47
C TYR A 21 6.00 8.18 -7.72
N ARG A 22 5.54 9.44 -7.62
CA ARG A 22 4.96 10.23 -8.72
C ARG A 22 3.79 9.56 -9.45
N SER A 23 3.13 8.60 -8.80
CA SER A 23 2.05 7.80 -9.38
C SER A 23 1.00 7.50 -8.32
N PRO A 24 -0.30 7.61 -8.63
CA PRO A 24 -1.39 7.21 -7.72
C PRO A 24 -1.59 5.69 -7.63
N VAL A 25 -0.93 4.93 -8.51
CA VAL A 25 -0.99 3.47 -8.56
C VAL A 25 0.42 2.91 -8.42
N LEU A 26 0.63 2.06 -7.42
CA LEU A 26 1.88 1.33 -7.23
C LEU A 26 1.75 -0.10 -7.74
N LYS A 27 2.86 -0.63 -8.26
CA LYS A 27 2.96 -2.02 -8.72
C LYS A 27 4.38 -2.54 -8.55
N GLY A 28 4.52 -3.87 -8.52
CA GLY A 28 5.83 -4.53 -8.55
C GLY A 28 6.78 -4.03 -7.44
N PRO A 29 8.00 -3.56 -7.76
CA PRO A 29 8.98 -3.11 -6.75
C PRO A 29 8.51 -1.95 -5.88
N GLU A 30 7.74 -1.01 -6.43
CA GLU A 30 7.21 0.14 -5.68
C GLU A 30 6.21 -0.31 -4.62
N LEU A 31 5.30 -1.20 -5.02
CA LEU A 31 4.33 -1.82 -4.11
C LEU A 31 5.04 -2.67 -3.03
N GLN A 32 6.09 -3.38 -3.41
CA GLN A 32 6.90 -4.16 -2.46
C GLN A 32 7.55 -3.25 -1.40
N LYS A 33 8.15 -2.14 -1.81
CA LYS A 33 8.77 -1.17 -0.89
C LYS A 33 7.73 -0.50 0.01
N ALA A 34 6.61 -0.06 -0.56
CA ALA A 34 5.56 0.62 0.17
C ALA A 34 4.88 -0.29 1.23
N LEU A 35 4.80 -1.59 0.98
CA LEU A 35 4.25 -2.58 1.92
C LEU A 35 5.29 -3.19 2.86
N GLY A 36 6.56 -2.79 2.76
CA GLY A 36 7.62 -3.29 3.66
C GLY A 36 8.03 -4.75 3.44
N TYR A 37 7.72 -5.36 2.30
CA TYR A 37 8.17 -6.73 2.02
C TYR A 37 9.68 -6.77 1.79
N SER A 38 10.36 -7.78 2.33
CA SER A 38 11.82 -7.95 2.19
C SER A 38 12.29 -8.19 0.75
N SER A 39 11.43 -8.71 -0.13
CA SER A 39 11.74 -8.94 -1.54
C SER A 39 10.49 -8.95 -2.41
N ILE A 40 10.69 -8.81 -3.73
CA ILE A 40 9.61 -8.96 -4.71
C ILE A 40 8.97 -10.36 -4.68
N TYR A 41 9.74 -11.38 -4.31
CA TYR A 41 9.24 -12.76 -4.18
C TYR A 41 8.32 -12.91 -2.98
N ALA A 42 8.64 -12.25 -1.85
CA ALA A 42 7.76 -12.21 -0.68
C ALA A 42 6.41 -11.55 -1.02
N LEU A 43 6.44 -10.41 -1.74
CA LEU A 43 5.21 -9.78 -2.24
C LEU A 43 4.41 -10.74 -3.15
N ARG A 44 5.08 -11.39 -4.12
CA ARG A 44 4.41 -12.34 -5.03
C ARG A 44 3.80 -13.52 -4.28
N GLN A 45 4.49 -14.06 -3.27
CA GLN A 45 3.94 -15.11 -2.42
C GLN A 45 2.70 -14.63 -1.67
N ALA A 46 2.72 -13.42 -1.10
CA ALA A 46 1.56 -12.84 -0.42
C ALA A 46 0.37 -12.63 -1.39
N VAL A 47 0.63 -12.21 -2.63
CA VAL A 47 -0.39 -12.11 -3.69
C VAL A 47 -1.01 -13.49 -3.97
N VAL A 48 -0.17 -14.51 -4.21
CA VAL A 48 -0.63 -15.88 -4.52
C VAL A 48 -1.44 -16.46 -3.36
N ARG A 49 -1.00 -16.23 -2.13
CA ARG A 49 -1.68 -16.68 -0.90
C ARG A 49 -2.90 -15.82 -0.54
N LYS A 50 -3.16 -14.72 -1.26
CA LYS A 50 -4.22 -13.74 -0.97
C LYS A 50 -4.13 -13.18 0.46
N THR A 51 -2.92 -13.00 0.96
CA THR A 51 -2.65 -12.48 2.32
C THR A 51 -2.21 -11.02 2.31
N LEU A 52 -2.48 -10.28 1.22
CA LEU A 52 -2.22 -8.85 1.20
C LEU A 52 -3.24 -8.14 2.11
N PRO A 53 -2.79 -7.22 2.98
CA PRO A 53 -3.68 -6.55 3.91
C PRO A 53 -4.49 -5.42 3.26
N ILE A 54 -4.25 -5.14 1.99
CA ILE A 54 -4.89 -4.05 1.23
C ILE A 54 -5.62 -4.57 0.00
N LYS A 55 -6.56 -3.75 -0.48
CA LYS A 55 -7.23 -3.99 -1.76
C LYS A 55 -6.22 -3.90 -2.90
N THR A 56 -6.26 -4.90 -3.76
CA THR A 56 -5.45 -4.92 -4.97
C THR A 56 -6.29 -5.28 -6.18
N PHE A 57 -5.84 -4.85 -7.34
CA PHE A 57 -6.51 -5.09 -8.61
C PHE A 57 -5.51 -5.45 -9.70
N THR A 58 -6.04 -6.05 -10.76
CA THR A 58 -5.31 -6.32 -11.99
C THR A 58 -5.87 -5.42 -13.08
N VAL A 59 -5.01 -5.05 -14.03
CA VAL A 59 -5.42 -4.24 -15.18
C VAL A 59 -5.26 -5.11 -16.41
N ALA A 60 -6.29 -5.18 -17.25
CA ALA A 60 -6.27 -5.95 -18.48
C ALA A 60 -5.02 -5.61 -19.31
N ASN A 61 -4.37 -6.63 -19.86
CA ASN A 61 -3.12 -6.52 -20.63
C ASN A 61 -1.93 -5.90 -19.87
N ARG A 62 -1.98 -5.82 -18.53
CA ARG A 62 -0.84 -5.41 -17.70
C ARG A 62 -0.50 -6.51 -16.69
N ARG A 63 0.78 -6.89 -16.66
CA ARG A 63 1.27 -7.90 -15.73
C ARG A 63 1.38 -7.34 -14.32
N GLY A 64 1.04 -8.17 -13.34
CA GLY A 64 1.26 -7.90 -11.92
C GLY A 64 0.06 -7.29 -11.20
N THR A 65 0.24 -7.15 -9.88
CA THR A 65 -0.75 -6.63 -8.96
C THR A 65 -0.56 -5.13 -8.77
N HIS A 66 -1.66 -4.41 -8.76
CA HIS A 66 -1.71 -2.95 -8.60
C HIS A 66 -2.46 -2.62 -7.32
N ALA A 67 -2.03 -1.56 -6.65
CA ALA A 67 -2.71 -0.99 -5.50
C ALA A 67 -2.74 0.54 -5.61
N LEU A 68 -3.77 1.17 -5.05
CA LEU A 68 -3.84 2.61 -4.99
C LEU A 68 -3.01 3.12 -3.80
N VAL A 69 -2.34 4.24 -3.99
CA VAL A 69 -1.55 4.88 -2.93
C VAL A 69 -2.43 5.20 -1.71
N LYS A 70 -3.65 5.70 -1.92
CA LYS A 70 -4.61 5.96 -0.84
C LYS A 70 -4.93 4.73 0.02
N ASP A 71 -5.01 3.54 -0.59
CA ASP A 71 -5.36 2.31 0.12
C ASP A 71 -4.16 1.84 0.96
N ILE A 72 -2.94 2.01 0.44
CA ILE A 72 -1.70 1.76 1.18
C ILE A 72 -1.58 2.73 2.36
N ALA A 73 -1.82 4.02 2.12
CA ALA A 73 -1.68 5.08 3.13
C ALA A 73 -2.68 4.91 4.28
N ARG A 74 -3.94 4.61 3.96
CA ARG A 74 -4.96 4.28 4.97
C ARG A 74 -4.55 3.08 5.79
N TRP A 75 -4.12 2.00 5.15
CA TRP A 75 -3.69 0.80 5.86
C TRP A 75 -2.51 1.06 6.78
N LEU A 76 -1.51 1.84 6.36
CA LEU A 76 -0.38 2.21 7.19
C LEU A 76 -0.81 3.04 8.41
N ALA A 77 -1.74 3.98 8.23
CA ALA A 77 -2.27 4.79 9.34
C ALA A 77 -3.09 3.95 10.32
N GLU A 78 -3.92 3.04 9.83
CA GLU A 78 -4.66 2.07 10.66
C GLU A 78 -3.71 1.16 11.44
N LYS A 79 -2.62 0.69 10.81
CA LYS A 79 -1.61 -0.13 11.48
C LYS A 79 -0.83 0.62 12.54
N ALA A 80 -0.46 1.88 12.29
CA ALA A 80 0.19 2.72 13.30
C ALA A 80 -0.68 2.86 14.56
N ARG A 81 -2.00 2.99 14.39
CA ARG A 81 -2.94 3.05 15.51
C ARG A 81 -3.04 1.74 16.31
N GLU A 82 -2.92 0.58 15.65
CA GLU A 82 -3.01 -0.72 16.32
C GLU A 82 -1.78 -1.04 17.20
N GLU A 83 -0.64 -0.40 16.92
CA GLU A 83 0.61 -0.58 17.68
C GLU A 83 0.78 0.42 18.84
N ASP A 84 -0.14 1.38 18.99
CA ASP A 84 -0.26 2.33 20.13
C ASP A 84 -1.14 1.76 21.26
#